data_AF-A0A258BMF6-F1
#
_entry.id   AF-A0A258BMF6-F1
#
_cell.length_a   1.000
_cell.length_b   1.000
_cell.length_c   1.000
_cell.angle_alpha   90.00
_cell.angle_beta   90.00
_cell.angle_gamma   90.00
#
_symmetry.space_group_name_H-M   'P 1'
#
loop_
_entity.id
_entity.type
_entity.pdbx_description
1 polymer ?
#
loop_
_entity_poly.entity_id
_entity_poly.type
_entity_poly.pdbx_seq_one_letter_code
_entity_poly.pdbx_strand_id
1 'polypeptide(L)'
;MVLTDIATRTYNHNWRLDPIVRSLLDTDFYKLLMLQMIRHLHSDVQVTFQLINRSRHVRLADAIDEGELRAQLDHARTLRFAKKELIWLAGNSFYG
;
A
#
# COMPACT_ATOMS: atom_id res chain seq x y z
N MET A 1 -6.61 -17.38 -14.42
CA MET A 1 -6.06 -16.08 -14.88
C MET A 1 -6.96 -15.01 -14.30
N VAL A 2 -6.47 -14.16 -13.39
CA VAL A 2 -7.27 -13.03 -12.89
C VAL A 2 -7.33 -12.02 -14.03
N LEU A 3 -8.41 -12.04 -14.80
CA LEU A 3 -8.68 -11.01 -15.80
C LEU A 3 -8.97 -9.73 -15.03
N THR A 4 -8.06 -8.77 -15.06
CA THR A 4 -8.32 -7.45 -14.48
C THR A 4 -9.31 -6.76 -15.41
N ASP A 5 -10.58 -6.78 -15.01
CA ASP A 5 -11.68 -6.22 -15.79
C ASP A 5 -11.69 -4.69 -15.67
N ILE A 6 -10.81 -4.06 -16.45
CA ILE A 6 -10.70 -2.60 -16.53
C ILE A 6 -11.97 -1.98 -17.13
N ALA A 7 -12.64 -2.69 -18.06
CA ALA A 7 -13.83 -2.20 -18.74
C ALA A 7 -15.01 -2.04 -17.77
N THR A 8 -15.29 -3.04 -16.94
CA THR A 8 -16.34 -2.95 -15.92
C THR A 8 -15.96 -1.98 -14.80
N ARG A 9 -14.66 -1.89 -14.44
CA ARG A 9 -14.16 -0.90 -13.46
C ARG A 9 -14.37 0.54 -13.89
N THR A 10 -14.19 0.83 -15.18
CA THR A 10 -14.35 2.17 -15.76
C THR A 10 -15.81 2.53 -16.07
N TYR A 11 -16.63 1.55 -16.48
CA TYR A 11 -18.04 1.76 -16.82
C TYR A 11 -18.95 1.97 -15.59
N ASN A 12 -18.67 1.29 -14.48
CA ASN A 12 -19.42 1.44 -13.24
C ASN A 12 -18.98 2.73 -12.51
N HIS A 13 -19.52 3.87 -12.92
CA HIS A 13 -19.37 5.17 -12.26
C HIS A 13 -19.93 5.25 -10.82
N ASN A 14 -20.29 4.12 -10.20
CA ASN A 14 -20.85 4.03 -8.86
C ASN A 14 -19.80 3.94 -7.74
N TRP A 15 -18.51 3.78 -8.06
CA TRP A 15 -17.46 3.80 -7.03
C TRP A 15 -16.95 5.22 -6.83
N ARG A 16 -17.13 5.74 -5.62
CA ARG A 16 -16.55 7.01 -5.19
C ARG A 16 -15.00 6.96 -5.16
N LEU A 17 -14.43 5.75 -5.05
CA LEU A 17 -13.00 5.42 -5.15
C LEU A 17 -12.83 3.88 -5.38
N ASP A 18 -12.06 3.43 -6.39
CA ASP A 18 -11.60 2.02 -6.48
C ASP A 18 -10.21 1.91 -5.80
N PRO A 19 -10.11 1.33 -4.58
CA PRO A 19 -8.86 1.33 -3.84
C PRO A 19 -7.80 0.45 -4.51
N ILE A 20 -6.61 1.02 -4.71
CA ILE A 20 -5.44 0.32 -5.25
C ILE A 20 -4.84 -0.58 -4.17
N VAL A 21 -4.50 0.00 -3.01
CA VAL A 21 -3.99 -0.75 -1.84
C VAL A 21 -5.18 -1.26 -1.03
N ARG A 22 -5.29 -2.59 -0.87
CA ARG A 22 -6.48 -3.22 -0.26
C ARG A 22 -6.26 -3.74 1.16
N SER A 23 -5.01 -3.84 1.60
CA SER A 23 -4.63 -4.42 2.89
C SER A 23 -3.29 -3.85 3.35
N LEU A 24 -3.05 -3.85 4.67
CA LEU A 24 -1.71 -3.59 5.22
C LEU A 24 -0.71 -4.74 4.93
N LEU A 25 -1.19 -5.91 4.52
CA LEU A 25 -0.38 -7.02 4.01
C LEU A 25 -0.05 -6.91 2.51
N ASP A 26 -0.61 -5.94 1.80
CA ASP A 26 -0.28 -5.65 0.40
C ASP A 26 1.03 -4.86 0.32
N THR A 27 2.12 -5.50 0.74
CA THR A 27 3.46 -4.95 0.84
C THR A 27 4.49 -6.08 0.77
N ASP A 28 5.75 -5.72 0.53
CA ASP A 28 6.85 -6.68 0.64
C ASP A 28 7.02 -7.16 2.09
N PHE A 29 7.19 -8.48 2.25
CA PHE A 29 7.22 -9.12 3.57
C PHE A 29 8.35 -8.59 4.48
N TYR A 30 9.51 -8.23 3.92
CA TYR A 30 10.64 -7.71 4.69
C TYR A 30 10.30 -6.44 5.48
N LYS A 31 9.28 -5.66 5.05
CA LYS A 31 8.82 -4.47 5.77
C LYS A 31 8.26 -4.83 7.15
N LEU A 32 7.59 -5.98 7.28
CA LEU A 32 7.02 -6.42 8.56
C LEU A 32 8.12 -6.89 9.52
N LEU A 33 9.11 -7.63 9.00
CA LEU A 33 10.28 -8.05 9.78
C LEU A 33 11.10 -6.83 10.25
N MET A 34 11.38 -5.89 9.35
CA MET A 34 12.03 -4.62 9.70
C MET A 34 11.21 -3.84 10.73
N LEU A 35 9.88 -3.74 10.56
CA LEU A 35 9.02 -3.01 11.50
C LEU A 35 9.04 -3.64 12.89
N GLN A 36 9.04 -4.98 12.97
CA GLN A 36 9.21 -5.69 14.24
C GLN A 36 10.55 -5.33 14.88
N MET A 37 11.65 -5.42 14.14
CA MET A 37 12.99 -5.06 14.65
C MET A 37 13.03 -3.60 15.13
N ILE A 38 12.55 -2.65 14.32
CA ILE A 38 12.50 -1.22 14.67
C ILE A 38 11.71 -1.02 15.95
N ARG A 39 10.54 -1.65 16.10
CA ARG A 39 9.71 -1.52 17.29
C ARG A 39 10.43 -2.00 18.57
N HIS A 40 11.24 -3.05 18.49
CA HIS A 40 11.92 -3.63 19.66
C HIS A 40 13.26 -2.97 19.97
N LEU A 41 13.99 -2.49 18.95
CA LEU A 41 15.36 -2.00 19.11
C LEU A 41 15.52 -0.48 18.96
N HIS A 42 14.60 0.18 18.24
CA HIS A 42 14.75 1.57 17.79
C HIS A 42 13.43 2.34 17.85
N SER A 43 12.60 2.11 18.87
CA SER A 43 11.24 2.68 18.95
C SER A 43 11.18 4.21 18.92
N ASP A 44 12.25 4.87 19.36
CA ASP A 44 12.29 6.32 19.53
C ASP A 44 12.97 7.04 18.35
N VAL A 45 13.50 6.30 17.38
CA VAL A 45 14.20 6.86 16.22
C VAL A 45 13.20 7.43 15.22
N GLN A 46 13.36 8.71 14.88
CA GLN A 46 12.55 9.39 13.86
C GLN A 46 13.26 9.36 12.50
N VAL A 47 12.51 9.05 11.44
CA VAL A 47 13.01 9.01 10.06
C VAL A 47 12.02 9.67 9.10
N THR A 48 12.49 10.09 7.93
CA THR A 48 11.65 10.66 6.86
C THR A 48 11.96 9.95 5.54
N PHE A 49 10.91 9.57 4.81
CA PHE A 49 11.02 8.95 3.48
C PHE A 49 10.65 9.95 2.38
N GLN A 50 11.32 9.86 1.24
CA GLN A 50 11.00 10.63 0.03
C GLN A 50 10.86 9.69 -1.17
N LEU A 51 9.83 9.93 -2.00
CA LEU A 51 9.69 9.29 -3.31
C LEU A 51 10.41 10.14 -4.36
N ILE A 52 11.30 9.53 -5.14
CA ILE A 52 12.05 10.18 -6.21
C ILE A 52 11.85 9.41 -7.51
N ASN A 53 11.26 10.04 -8.52
CA ASN A 53 11.28 9.52 -9.89
C ASN A 53 12.67 9.77 -10.49
N ARG A 54 13.41 8.68 -10.78
CA ARG A 54 14.76 8.76 -11.35
C ARG A 54 14.76 8.91 -12.88
N SER A 55 13.60 8.77 -13.53
CA SER A 55 13.44 8.86 -14.99
C SER A 55 12.96 10.23 -15.41
N ARG A 56 13.88 11.07 -15.92
CA ARG A 56 13.58 12.47 -16.31
C ARG A 56 12.61 12.63 -17.49
N HIS A 57 12.54 11.64 -18.37
CA HIS A 57 11.67 11.67 -19.54
C HIS A 57 10.22 11.23 -19.22
N VAL A 58 9.99 10.60 -18.07
CA VAL A 58 8.65 10.20 -17.61
C VAL A 58 8.10 11.29 -16.71
N ARG A 59 7.09 12.02 -17.19
CA ARG A 59 6.41 13.07 -16.43
C ARG A 59 5.21 12.49 -15.72
N LEU A 60 5.39 12.06 -14.47
CA LEU A 60 4.30 11.45 -13.68
C LEU A 60 3.06 12.35 -13.55
N ALA A 61 3.27 13.68 -13.46
CA ALA A 61 2.18 14.65 -13.38
C ALA A 61 1.31 14.72 -14.66
N ASP A 62 1.82 14.26 -15.81
CA ASP A 62 1.04 14.21 -17.06
C ASP A 62 0.22 12.90 -17.13
N ALA A 63 0.51 11.92 -16.27
CA ALA A 63 -0.07 10.57 -16.29
C ALA A 63 -0.93 10.23 -15.07
N ILE A 64 -0.73 10.92 -13.94
CA ILE A 64 -1.39 10.65 -12.67
C ILE A 64 -2.05 11.95 -12.20
N ASP A 65 -3.38 11.91 -12.07
CA ASP A 65 -4.12 13.02 -11.47
C ASP A 65 -3.75 13.18 -9.98
N GLU A 66 -3.46 14.42 -9.56
CA GLU A 66 -3.04 14.70 -8.18
C GLU A 66 -4.19 14.45 -7.18
N GLY A 67 -5.42 14.75 -7.56
CA GLY A 67 -6.60 14.53 -6.71
C GLY A 67 -6.83 13.04 -6.45
N GLU A 68 -6.76 12.22 -7.49
CA GLU A 68 -6.84 10.76 -7.37
C GLU A 68 -5.69 10.19 -6.54
N LEU A 69 -4.45 10.67 -6.76
CA LEU A 69 -3.29 10.27 -5.97
C LEU A 69 -3.53 10.55 -4.48
N ARG A 70 -4.00 11.75 -4.13
CA ARG A 70 -4.31 12.12 -2.74
C ARG A 70 -5.41 11.24 -2.16
N ALA A 71 -6.48 10.97 -2.91
CA ALA A 71 -7.56 10.11 -2.45
C ALA A 71 -7.09 8.68 -2.14
N GLN A 72 -6.19 8.13 -2.95
CA GLN A 72 -5.59 6.80 -2.70
C GLN A 72 -4.65 6.81 -1.49
N LEU A 73 -3.81 7.85 -1.33
CA LEU A 73 -2.95 8.01 -0.17
C LEU A 73 -3.76 8.17 1.13
N ASP A 74 -4.84 8.94 1.10
CA ASP A 74 -5.74 9.09 2.23
C ASP A 74 -6.46 7.79 2.57
N HIS A 75 -6.94 7.04 1.55
CA HIS A 75 -7.51 5.71 1.76
C HIS A 75 -6.51 4.76 2.44
N ALA A 76 -5.26 4.70 1.98
CA ALA A 76 -4.25 3.81 2.53
C ALA A 76 -4.02 4.04 4.04
N ARG A 77 -4.13 5.28 4.53
CA ARG A 77 -4.01 5.63 5.96
C ARG A 77 -5.17 5.11 6.82
N THR A 78 -6.31 4.80 6.20
CA THR A 78 -7.49 4.26 6.90
C THR A 78 -7.40 2.74 7.13
N LEU A 79 -6.52 2.04 6.42
CA LEU A 79 -6.41 0.58 6.49
C LEU A 79 -6.00 0.10 7.89
N ARG A 80 -6.55 -1.04 8.27
CA ARG A 80 -6.24 -1.78 9.51
C ARG A 80 -6.15 -3.27 9.18
N PHE A 81 -5.38 -4.02 9.96
CA PHE A 81 -5.37 -5.47 9.80
C PHE A 81 -6.75 -6.06 10.06
N ALA A 82 -7.23 -6.86 9.11
CA ALA A 82 -8.41 -7.68 9.32
C ALA A 82 -8.09 -8.86 10.25
N LYS A 83 -9.10 -9.37 10.95
CA LYS A 83 -8.95 -10.51 11.87
C LYS A 83 -8.25 -11.71 11.22
N LYS A 84 -8.61 -12.04 9.98
CA LYS A 84 -8.00 -13.14 9.21
C LYS A 84 -6.51 -12.93 8.92
N GLU A 85 -6.09 -11.68 8.73
CA GLU A 85 -4.70 -11.31 8.45
C GLU A 85 -3.85 -11.45 9.71
N LEU A 86 -4.38 -11.03 10.86
CA LEU A 86 -3.73 -11.24 12.16
C LEU A 86 -3.60 -12.71 12.52
N ILE A 87 -4.65 -13.52 12.28
CA ILE A 87 -4.59 -14.97 12.49
C ILE A 87 -3.53 -15.59 11.58
N TRP A 88 -3.46 -15.17 10.32
CA TRP A 88 -2.44 -15.65 9.39
C TRP A 88 -1.02 -15.26 9.83
N LEU A 89 -0.79 -14.01 10.25
CA LEU A 89 0.51 -13.58 10.77
C LEU A 89 0.91 -14.34 12.05
N ALA A 90 -0.03 -14.62 12.95
CA ALA A 90 0.27 -15.35 14.19
C ALA A 90 0.48 -16.85 13.99
N GLY A 91 -0.20 -17.44 12.99
CA GLY A 91 -0.19 -18.88 12.73
C GLY A 91 0.96 -19.38 11.86
N ASN A 92 1.74 -18.48 11.25
CA ASN A 92 2.86 -18.85 10.40
C ASN A 92 4.19 -18.47 11.06
N SER A 93 5.18 -19.35 10.91
CA SER A 93 6.57 -19.03 11.24
C SER A 93 7.23 -18.41 10.02
N PHE A 94 7.86 -17.26 10.22
CA PHE A 94 8.56 -16.55 9.17
C PHE A 94 10.06 -16.55 9.44
N TYR A 95 10.85 -16.76 8.40
CA TYR A 95 12.30 -16.72 8.46
C TYR A 95 12.78 -15.43 7.79
N GLY A 96 13.70 -14.73 8.46
CA GLY A 96 14.39 -13.55 7.95
C GLY A 96 15.37 -12.99 8.96
#